data_AF-A0A849Y9X5-F1
#
_entry.id   AF-A0A849Y9X5-F1
#
_cell.length_a   1.000
_cell.length_b   1.000
_cell.length_c   1.000
_cell.angle_alpha   90.00
_cell.angle_beta   90.00
_cell.angle_gamma   90.00
#
_symmetry.space_group_name_H-M   'P 1'
#
loop_
_entity.id
_entity.type
_entity.pdbx_description
1 polymer ?
#
loop_
_entity_poly.entity_id
_entity_poly.type
_entity_poly.pdbx_seq_one_letter_code
_entity_poly.pdbx_strand_id
1 'polypeptide(L)'
;MKRRRTPPSAAPKTFDPRYFDFFVEFNRGAYFEAHDVLEGLWLREKGALANFYKGLIQIAGAFVHLSKSRSDPARRLFLLAEKHLAPYAPACEGLEIGRLLGRIRGWRRRIEAGEAPASFGLPRRKPAIRLRP
;
A
#
# COMPACT_ATOMS: atom_id res chain seq x y z
N MET A 1 -0.08 -45.87 -20.13
CA MET A 1 -0.15 -44.45 -20.56
C MET A 1 -0.90 -43.62 -19.52
N LYS A 2 -0.23 -42.72 -18.78
CA LYS A 2 -0.90 -41.66 -18.00
C LYS A 2 -0.26 -40.33 -18.41
N ARG A 3 -0.99 -39.53 -19.19
CA ARG A 3 -0.55 -38.21 -19.63
C ARG A 3 -0.48 -37.32 -18.38
N ARG A 4 0.74 -36.97 -17.94
CA ARG A 4 0.94 -35.90 -16.95
C ARG A 4 0.52 -34.60 -17.62
N ARG A 5 -0.58 -34.01 -17.18
CA ARG A 5 -0.97 -32.64 -17.57
C ARG A 5 -0.08 -31.70 -16.78
N THR A 6 0.93 -31.13 -17.44
CA THR A 6 1.65 -29.95 -16.94
C THR A 6 0.61 -28.82 -16.80
N PRO A 7 0.48 -28.14 -15.65
CA PRO A 7 -0.38 -26.96 -15.58
C PRO A 7 0.19 -25.90 -16.53
N PRO A 8 -0.65 -25.09 -17.18
CA PRO A 8 -0.16 -23.98 -18.00
C PRO A 8 0.67 -23.07 -17.10
N SER A 9 1.94 -22.86 -17.46
CA SER A 9 2.77 -21.83 -16.86
C SER A 9 2.03 -20.51 -17.03
N ALA A 10 1.53 -19.94 -15.94
CA ALA A 10 0.90 -18.62 -15.98
C ALA A 10 1.92 -17.66 -16.60
N ALA A 11 1.55 -16.98 -17.68
CA ALA A 11 2.37 -15.93 -18.26
C ALA A 11 2.69 -14.91 -17.14
N PRO A 12 3.93 -14.38 -17.07
CA PRO A 12 4.28 -13.40 -16.04
C PRO A 12 3.30 -12.24 -16.10
N LYS A 13 2.67 -11.95 -14.96
CA LYS A 13 1.71 -10.86 -14.86
C LYS A 13 2.46 -9.54 -14.99
N THR A 14 2.24 -8.83 -16.10
CA THR A 14 2.82 -7.50 -16.32
C THR A 14 1.98 -6.46 -15.58
N PHE A 15 2.60 -5.74 -14.65
CA PHE A 15 1.95 -4.63 -13.95
C PHE A 15 2.09 -3.32 -14.73
N ASP A 16 1.15 -2.40 -14.54
CA ASP A 16 1.30 -1.02 -15.03
C ASP A 16 2.53 -0.38 -14.36
N PRO A 17 3.41 0.34 -15.10
CA PRO A 17 4.60 0.96 -14.52
C PRO A 17 4.29 1.86 -13.31
N ARG A 18 3.15 2.56 -13.32
CA ARG A 18 2.72 3.42 -12.21
C ARG A 18 2.48 2.67 -10.92
N TYR A 19 2.09 1.40 -11.02
CA TYR A 19 1.97 0.53 -9.86
C TYR A 19 3.34 0.25 -9.24
N PHE A 20 4.37 0.00 -10.06
CA PHE A 20 5.73 -0.16 -9.57
C PHE A 20 6.29 1.14 -8.98
N ASP A 21 6.10 2.25 -9.69
CA ASP A 21 6.57 3.58 -9.28
C ASP A 21 6.01 3.99 -7.91
N PHE A 22 4.75 3.67 -7.63
CA PHE A 22 4.17 3.86 -6.29
C PHE A 22 5.08 3.31 -5.19
N PHE A 23 5.59 2.08 -5.33
CA PHE A 23 6.45 1.48 -4.29
C PHE A 23 7.83 2.11 -4.23
N VAL A 24 8.40 2.49 -5.39
CA VAL A 24 9.68 3.20 -5.44
C VAL A 24 9.57 4.52 -4.67
N GLU A 25 8.56 5.31 -5.00
CA GLU A 25 8.27 6.60 -4.38
C GLU A 25 7.96 6.47 -2.88
N PHE A 26 7.08 5.53 -2.53
CA PHE A 26 6.71 5.29 -1.15
C PHE A 26 7.91 4.89 -0.30
N ASN A 27 8.75 3.98 -0.80
CA ASN A 27 9.88 3.44 -0.04
C ASN A 27 11.02 4.44 0.13
N ARG A 28 11.16 5.43 -0.77
CA ARG A 28 12.11 6.55 -0.59
C ARG A 28 11.57 7.65 0.34
N GLY A 29 10.28 7.62 0.65
CA GLY A 29 9.59 8.59 1.52
C GLY A 29 8.94 9.75 0.76
N ALA A 30 8.86 9.65 -0.57
CA ALA A 30 8.18 10.58 -1.46
C ALA A 30 6.68 10.25 -1.50
N TYR A 31 6.01 10.46 -0.37
CA TYR A 31 4.64 9.96 -0.18
C TYR A 31 3.60 10.71 -1.00
N PHE A 32 3.85 11.98 -1.34
CA PHE A 32 2.95 12.74 -2.20
C PHE A 32 3.05 12.26 -3.65
N GLU A 33 4.28 12.04 -4.12
CA GLU A 33 4.59 11.51 -5.45
C GLU A 33 4.04 10.08 -5.60
N ALA A 34 4.18 9.24 -4.56
CA ALA A 34 3.55 7.93 -4.51
C ALA A 34 2.02 8.01 -4.64
N HIS A 35 1.39 8.94 -3.90
CA HIS A 35 -0.05 9.17 -4.01
C HIS A 35 -0.45 9.51 -5.45
N ASP A 36 0.19 10.52 -6.03
CA ASP A 36 -0.16 11.10 -7.33
C ASP A 36 0.01 10.09 -8.48
N VAL A 37 1.14 9.36 -8.50
CA VAL A 37 1.39 8.35 -9.55
C VAL A 37 0.35 7.23 -9.53
N LEU A 38 -0.06 6.78 -8.34
CA LEU A 38 -1.04 5.71 -8.20
C LEU A 38 -2.47 6.21 -8.40
N GLU A 39 -2.77 7.47 -8.07
CA GLU A 39 -4.05 8.11 -8.38
C GLU A 39 -4.30 8.12 -9.89
N GLY A 40 -3.29 8.42 -10.70
CA GLY A 40 -3.41 8.34 -12.16
C GLY A 40 -3.76 6.93 -12.68
N LEU A 41 -3.33 5.87 -12.00
CA LEU A 41 -3.75 4.49 -12.29
C LEU A 41 -5.17 4.22 -11.81
N TRP A 42 -5.49 4.62 -10.57
CA TRP A 42 -6.79 4.43 -9.95
C TRP A 42 -7.93 5.11 -10.71
N LEU A 43 -7.74 6.34 -11.20
CA LEU A 43 -8.74 7.08 -11.99
C LEU A 43 -9.14 6.35 -13.28
N ARG A 44 -8.32 5.42 -13.76
CA ARG A 44 -8.57 4.61 -14.96
C ARG A 44 -9.14 3.23 -14.64
N GLU A 45 -9.10 2.81 -13.37
CA GLU A 45 -9.59 1.52 -12.92
C GLU A 45 -11.11 1.58 -12.66
N LYS A 46 -11.88 0.74 -13.37
CA LYS A 46 -13.35 0.67 -13.26
C LYS A 46 -13.83 -0.64 -12.64
N GLY A 47 -12.92 -1.56 -12.36
CA GLY A 47 -13.20 -2.92 -11.95
C GLY A 47 -12.82 -3.23 -10.51
N ALA A 48 -12.56 -4.53 -10.28
CA ALA A 48 -12.42 -5.10 -8.95
C ALA A 48 -11.23 -4.56 -8.14
N LEU A 49 -10.27 -3.85 -8.75
CA LEU A 49 -9.08 -3.31 -8.07
C LEU A 49 -9.22 -1.85 -7.65
N ALA A 50 -10.34 -1.17 -7.95
CA ALA A 50 -10.51 0.23 -7.61
C ALA A 50 -10.34 0.50 -6.11
N ASN A 51 -10.93 -0.36 -5.26
CA ASN A 51 -10.77 -0.25 -3.80
C ASN A 51 -9.36 -0.61 -3.34
N PHE A 52 -8.70 -1.56 -4.00
CA PHE A 52 -7.32 -1.92 -3.71
C PHE A 52 -6.37 -0.73 -3.90
N TYR A 53 -6.40 -0.08 -5.07
CA TYR A 53 -5.56 1.10 -5.33
C TYR A 53 -5.92 2.25 -4.38
N LYS A 54 -7.22 2.49 -4.16
CA LYS A 54 -7.68 3.50 -3.20
C LYS A 54 -7.11 3.27 -1.79
N GLY A 55 -7.01 2.03 -1.34
CA GLY A 55 -6.40 1.68 -0.06
C GLY A 55 -4.91 2.05 -0.01
N LEU A 56 -4.14 1.75 -1.06
CA LEU A 56 -2.72 2.13 -1.15
C LEU A 56 -2.52 3.65 -1.21
N ILE A 57 -3.35 4.36 -1.99
CA ILE A 57 -3.36 5.83 -2.07
C ILE A 57 -3.62 6.44 -0.69
N GLN A 58 -4.57 5.90 0.08
CA GLN A 58 -4.85 6.36 1.44
C GLN A 58 -3.67 6.13 2.40
N ILE A 59 -2.91 5.04 2.24
CA ILE A 59 -1.67 4.84 3.03
C ILE A 59 -0.67 5.96 2.71
N ALA A 60 -0.43 6.24 1.43
CA ALA A 60 0.47 7.33 1.02
C ALA A 60 -0.01 8.68 1.57
N GLY A 61 -1.30 9.00 1.43
CA GLY A 61 -1.92 10.20 1.99
C GLY A 61 -1.79 10.30 3.52
N ALA A 62 -1.89 9.18 4.25
CA ALA A 62 -1.68 9.16 5.69
C ALA A 62 -0.25 9.60 6.06
N PHE A 63 0.75 9.15 5.31
CA PHE A 63 2.13 9.58 5.50
C PHE A 63 2.39 11.04 5.08
N VAL A 64 1.69 11.55 4.07
CA VAL A 64 1.68 12.99 3.74
C VAL A 64 1.13 13.84 4.90
N HIS A 65 0.13 13.34 5.63
CA HIS A 65 -0.38 14.03 6.81
C HIS A 65 0.61 13.96 7.99
N LEU A 66 1.26 12.81 8.20
CA LEU A 66 2.28 12.67 9.22
C LEU A 66 3.48 13.60 8.97
N SER A 67 3.92 13.79 7.72
CA SER A 67 5.00 14.73 7.40
C SER A 67 4.63 16.19 7.64
N LYS A 68 3.33 16.50 7.72
CA LYS A 68 2.79 17.82 8.10
C LYS A 68 2.40 17.92 9.58
N SER A 69 2.83 16.96 10.41
CA SER A 69 2.49 16.85 11.84
C SER A 69 1.00 16.75 12.13
N ARG A 70 0.22 16.14 11.23
CA ARG A 70 -1.25 15.97 11.35
C ARG A 70 -1.61 14.51 11.65
N SER A 71 -1.60 14.15 12.93
CA SER A 71 -1.87 12.78 13.40
C SER A 71 -3.32 12.32 13.15
N ASP A 72 -4.31 13.16 13.43
CA ASP A 72 -5.72 12.76 13.33
C ASP A 72 -6.17 12.43 11.90
N PRO A 73 -5.88 13.27 10.88
CA PRO A 73 -6.15 12.92 9.49
C PRO A 73 -5.42 11.63 9.06
N ALA A 74 -4.16 11.46 9.47
CA ALA A 74 -3.39 10.25 9.15
C ALA A 74 -4.05 8.98 9.72
N ARG A 75 -4.49 9.03 10.99
CA ARG A 75 -5.20 7.91 11.64
C ARG A 75 -6.47 7.53 10.89
N ARG A 76 -7.27 8.52 10.45
CA ARG A 76 -8.49 8.29 9.67
C ARG A 76 -8.20 7.63 8.33
N LEU A 77 -7.15 8.08 7.62
CA LEU A 77 -6.76 7.47 6.35
C LEU A 77 -6.25 6.03 6.52
N PHE A 78 -5.51 5.73 7.58
CA PHE A 78 -5.13 4.34 7.87
C PHE A 78 -6.34 3.43 8.15
N LEU A 79 -7.37 3.94 8.85
CA LEU A 79 -8.60 3.18 9.09
C LEU A 79 -9.33 2.88 7.76
N LEU A 80 -9.42 3.87 6.87
CA LEU A 80 -10.03 3.67 5.55
C LEU A 80 -9.21 2.70 4.68
N ALA A 81 -7.89 2.83 4.71
CA ALA A 81 -6.99 1.93 3.97
C ALA A 81 -7.16 0.48 4.43
N GLU A 82 -7.25 0.24 5.73
CA GLU A 82 -7.53 -1.08 6.30
C GLU A 82 -8.87 -1.63 5.79
N LYS A 83 -9.94 -0.84 5.81
CA LYS A 83 -11.26 -1.24 5.31
C LYS A 83 -11.22 -1.60 3.81
N HIS A 84 -10.50 -0.82 3.01
CA HIS A 84 -10.42 -1.04 1.57
C HIS A 84 -9.53 -2.22 1.19
N LEU A 85 -8.47 -2.51 1.95
CA LEU A 85 -7.53 -3.58 1.65
C LEU A 85 -7.92 -4.93 2.26
N ALA A 86 -8.71 -4.96 3.35
CA ALA A 86 -9.10 -6.20 4.02
C ALA A 86 -9.69 -7.29 3.10
N PRO A 87 -10.55 -6.98 2.10
CA PRO A 87 -11.10 -7.99 1.20
C PRO A 87 -10.07 -8.67 0.28
N TYR A 88 -8.87 -8.10 0.14
CA TYR A 88 -7.82 -8.60 -0.74
C TYR A 88 -6.77 -9.44 0.01
N ALA A 89 -7.02 -9.76 1.27
CA ALA A 89 -6.17 -10.66 2.05
C ALA A 89 -6.30 -12.13 1.56
N PRO A 90 -5.23 -12.95 1.68
CA PRO A 90 -3.94 -12.63 2.28
C PRO A 90 -2.97 -11.92 1.32
N ALA A 91 -3.21 -12.00 0.00
CA ALA A 91 -2.37 -11.38 -1.01
C ALA A 91 -3.15 -10.96 -2.27
N CYS A 92 -2.72 -9.88 -2.92
CA CYS A 92 -3.32 -9.36 -4.15
C CYS A 92 -2.29 -8.48 -4.90
N GLU A 93 -2.27 -8.54 -6.24
CA GLU A 93 -1.33 -7.79 -7.11
C GLU A 93 0.13 -7.84 -6.62
N GLY A 94 0.61 -9.04 -6.24
CA GLY A 94 1.98 -9.24 -5.74
C GLY A 94 2.25 -8.65 -4.34
N LEU A 95 1.24 -8.13 -3.64
CA LEU A 95 1.37 -7.65 -2.27
C LEU A 95 0.87 -8.66 -1.24
N GLU A 96 1.64 -8.80 -0.16
CA GLU A 96 1.26 -9.52 1.05
C GLU A 96 0.29 -8.67 1.89
N ILE A 97 -0.98 -8.64 1.51
CA ILE A 97 -2.02 -7.80 2.12
C ILE A 97 -2.20 -8.10 3.60
N GLY A 98 -2.17 -9.37 4.02
CA GLY A 98 -2.24 -9.71 5.45
C GLY A 98 -1.14 -9.05 6.29
N ARG A 99 0.09 -9.01 5.75
CA ARG A 99 1.23 -8.33 6.38
C ARG A 99 1.06 -6.81 6.35
N LEU A 100 0.58 -6.26 5.25
CA LEU A 100 0.32 -4.82 5.12
C LEU A 100 -0.74 -4.35 6.13
N LEU A 101 -1.85 -5.07 6.28
CA LEU A 101 -2.88 -4.79 7.27
C LEU A 101 -2.31 -4.78 8.71
N GLY A 102 -1.43 -5.73 9.03
CA GLY A 102 -0.72 -5.75 10.32
C GLY A 102 0.11 -4.49 10.56
N ARG A 103 0.74 -3.95 9.52
CA ARG A 103 1.52 -2.70 9.58
C ARG A 103 0.64 -1.47 9.71
N ILE A 104 -0.48 -1.41 8.98
CA ILE A 104 -1.47 -0.32 9.10
C ILE A 104 -1.98 -0.24 10.53
N ARG A 105 -2.37 -1.37 11.14
CA ARG A 105 -2.74 -1.43 12.56
C ARG A 105 -1.62 -0.99 13.49
N GLY A 106 -0.37 -1.39 13.18
CA GLY A 106 0.81 -0.93 13.89
C GLY A 106 0.95 0.60 13.86
N TRP A 107 0.91 1.23 12.69
CA TRP A 107 1.00 2.68 12.54
C TRP A 107 -0.12 3.41 13.28
N ARG A 108 -1.35 2.90 13.21
CA ARG A 108 -2.49 3.47 13.96
C ARG A 108 -2.25 3.45 15.47
N ARG A 109 -1.82 2.31 16.02
CA ARG A 109 -1.54 2.21 17.47
C ARG A 109 -0.47 3.19 17.91
N ARG A 110 0.57 3.41 17.10
CA ARG A 110 1.62 4.40 17.39
C ARG A 110 1.06 5.82 17.48
N ILE A 111 0.17 6.19 16.54
CA ILE A 111 -0.53 7.48 16.58
C ILE A 111 -1.41 7.58 17.84
N GLU A 112 -2.18 6.54 18.13
CA GLU A 112 -3.09 6.49 19.29
C GLU A 112 -2.33 6.53 20.63
N ALA A 113 -1.09 6.03 20.66
CA ALA A 113 -0.18 6.13 21.80
C ALA A 113 0.51 7.51 21.92
N GLY A 114 0.22 8.45 21.02
CA GLY A 114 0.79 9.80 21.06
C GLY A 114 2.22 9.91 20.51
N GLU A 115 2.70 8.93 19.74
CA GLU A 115 4.02 9.04 19.13
C GLU A 115 4.10 10.24 18.18
N ALA A 116 5.18 11.02 18.29
CA ALA A 116 5.40 12.18 17.45
C ALA A 116 5.46 11.79 15.96
N PRO A 117 4.82 12.53 15.04
CA PRO A 117 4.82 12.21 13.61
C PRO A 117 6.22 12.08 12.99
N ALA A 118 7.20 12.84 13.48
CA ALA A 118 8.61 12.74 13.07
C ALA A 118 9.21 11.33 13.26
N SER A 119 8.70 10.54 14.21
CA SER A 119 9.16 9.17 14.50
C SER A 119 8.75 8.15 13.42
N PHE A 120 7.86 8.51 12.49
CA PHE A 120 7.43 7.64 11.40
C PHE A 120 8.37 7.67 10.19
N GLY A 121 9.38 8.57 10.19
CA GLY A 121 10.26 8.81 9.04
C GLY A 121 11.76 8.89 9.36
N LEU A 122 12.21 8.51 10.57
CA LEU A 122 13.64 8.50 10.91
C LEU A 122 14.43 7.51 10.01
N PRO A 123 15.67 7.84 9.60
CA PRO A 123 16.39 7.16 8.52
C PRO A 123 16.61 5.65 8.70
N ARG A 124 16.44 5.11 9.92
CA ARG A 124 16.58 3.67 10.21
C ARG A 124 15.26 2.88 10.19
N ARG A 125 14.09 3.53 10.07
CA ARG A 125 12.77 2.88 10.20
C ARG A 125 11.72 3.37 9.18
N LYS A 126 12.14 3.76 7.97
CA LYS A 126 11.19 4.18 6.92
C LYS A 126 10.16 3.06 6.63
N PRO A 127 8.86 3.38 6.57
CA PRO A 127 7.84 2.50 6.05
C PRO A 127 8.21 2.02 4.64
N ALA A 128 8.46 0.72 4.47
CA ALA A 128 8.73 0.15 3.14
C ALA A 128 7.68 -0.89 2.75
N ILE A 129 6.87 -0.69 1.72
CA ILE A 129 5.95 -1.71 1.17
C ILE A 129 6.66 -2.43 0.04
N ARG A 130 6.62 -3.78 0.05
CA ARG A 130 7.38 -4.61 -0.88
C ARG A 130 6.42 -5.44 -1.73
N LEU A 131 6.61 -5.37 -3.03
CA LEU A 131 6.09 -6.34 -3.99
C LEU A 131 6.88 -7.64 -3.87
N ARG A 132 6.16 -8.77 -3.94
CA ARG A 132 6.75 -10.08 -4.20
C ARG A 132 6.45 -10.45 -5.66
N PRO A 133 7.48 -10.78 -6.45
CA PRO A 133 7.28 -11.31 -7.80
C PRO A 133 6.58 -12.67 -7.78
#